data_AF-A0A080YW28-F1
#
_entry.id   AF-A0A080YW28-F1
#
_cell.length_a   1.000
_cell.length_b   1.000
_cell.length_c   1.000
_cell.angle_alpha   90.00
_cell.angle_beta   90.00
_cell.angle_gamma   90.00
#
_symmetry.space_group_name_H-M   'P 1'
#
loop_
_entity.id
_entity.type
_entity.pdbx_description
1 polymer ?
#
loop_
_entity_poly.entity_id
_entity_poly.type
_entity_poly.pdbx_seq_one_letter_code
_entity_poly.pdbx_strand_id
1 'polypeptide(L)'
;MGKRKTRQPEVPFINDTKSLTTRSETLYKLRQDLWLTTQKQLKIVQLIRNEIPDCKDSDARNVLHDTTELLKRRISQTQIILEGTFDHSIQLDKKRRLKKQKQ
;
A
#
# COMPACT_ATOMS: atom_id res chain seq x y z
N MET A 1 -31.82 15.73 -21.81
CA MET A 1 -31.26 14.61 -21.03
C MET A 1 -29.81 14.39 -21.46
N GLY A 2 -28.83 14.81 -20.64
CA GLY A 2 -27.41 14.69 -20.96
C GLY A 2 -26.90 13.26 -20.79
N LYS A 3 -26.18 12.73 -21.79
CA LYS A 3 -25.57 11.40 -21.73
C LYS A 3 -24.55 11.36 -20.57
N ARG A 4 -24.82 10.55 -19.55
CA ARG A 4 -23.85 10.24 -18.48
C ARG A 4 -22.60 9.66 -19.15
N LYS A 5 -21.44 10.30 -19.02
CA LYS A 5 -20.15 9.72 -19.39
C LYS A 5 -19.89 8.56 -18.43
N THR A 6 -20.12 7.33 -18.88
CA THR A 6 -19.66 6.13 -18.19
C THR A 6 -18.15 6.22 -18.08
N ARG A 7 -17.62 6.32 -16.86
CA ARG A 7 -16.18 6.27 -16.60
C ARG A 7 -15.70 4.93 -17.15
N GLN A 8 -14.74 4.94 -18.08
CA GLN A 8 -14.07 3.72 -18.54
C GLN A 8 -13.58 2.96 -17.30
N PRO A 9 -13.64 1.61 -17.29
CA PRO A 9 -13.07 0.81 -16.21
C PRO A 9 -11.64 1.30 -15.94
N GLU A 10 -11.30 1.49 -14.66
CA GLU A 10 -9.92 1.77 -14.30
C GLU A 10 -9.04 0.67 -14.92
N VAL A 11 -8.05 1.10 -15.70
CA VAL A 11 -7.12 0.19 -16.38
C VAL A 11 -6.58 -0.76 -15.31
N PRO A 12 -6.66 -2.09 -15.50
CA PRO A 12 -6.11 -3.01 -14.52
C PRO A 12 -4.65 -2.64 -14.25
N PHE A 13 -4.18 -2.88 -13.03
CA PHE A 13 -2.78 -2.71 -12.70
C PHE A 13 -1.96 -3.78 -13.44
N ILE A 14 -1.63 -3.52 -14.71
CA ILE A 14 -1.07 -4.51 -15.65
C ILE A 14 0.44 -4.72 -15.41
N ASN A 15 1.10 -3.78 -14.72
CA ASN A 15 2.55 -3.82 -14.57
C ASN A 15 2.97 -4.67 -13.36
N ASP A 16 3.56 -5.82 -13.65
CA ASP A 16 4.22 -6.70 -12.67
C ASP A 16 5.41 -5.96 -12.01
N THR A 17 5.65 -6.18 -10.72
CA THR A 17 6.83 -5.66 -10.02
C THR A 17 8.14 -6.15 -10.63
N LYS A 18 8.12 -7.23 -11.44
CA LYS A 18 9.25 -7.64 -12.28
C LYS A 18 9.68 -6.60 -13.32
N SER A 19 8.80 -5.66 -13.69
CA SER A 19 9.14 -4.53 -14.56
C SER A 19 10.06 -3.52 -13.88
N LEU A 20 10.05 -3.46 -12.53
CA LEU A 20 10.87 -2.54 -11.76
C LEU A 20 12.33 -3.00 -11.69
N THR A 21 12.56 -4.30 -11.52
CA THR A 21 13.89 -4.88 -11.41
C THR A 21 13.84 -6.40 -11.54
N THR A 22 14.94 -6.98 -12.04
CA THR A 22 15.16 -8.42 -12.10
C THR A 22 15.95 -8.95 -10.91
N ARG A 23 16.43 -8.08 -10.01
CA ARG A 23 17.24 -8.45 -8.84
C ARG A 23 16.38 -8.52 -7.58
N SER A 24 16.37 -9.69 -6.94
CA SER A 24 15.64 -9.89 -5.68
C SER A 24 16.14 -8.99 -4.54
N GLU A 25 17.44 -8.70 -4.46
CA GLU A 25 17.99 -7.80 -3.42
C GLU A 25 17.33 -6.40 -3.46
N THR A 26 17.10 -5.86 -4.66
CA THR A 26 16.43 -4.57 -4.84
C THR A 26 14.97 -4.63 -4.40
N LEU A 27 14.26 -5.74 -4.69
CA LEU A 27 12.88 -5.93 -4.25
C LEU A 27 12.78 -6.05 -2.72
N TYR A 28 13.73 -6.72 -2.07
CA TYR A 28 13.77 -6.79 -0.61
C TYR A 28 13.93 -5.41 0.03
N LYS A 29 14.86 -4.60 -0.49
CA LYS A 29 15.06 -3.23 0.02
C LYS A 29 13.79 -2.39 -0.17
N LEU A 30 13.19 -2.45 -1.35
CA LEU A 30 11.96 -1.70 -1.65
C LEU A 30 10.79 -2.14 -0.76
N ARG A 31 10.64 -3.45 -0.52
CA ARG A 31 9.65 -4.01 0.42
C ARG A 31 9.85 -3.44 1.83
N GLN A 32 11.09 -3.40 2.31
CA GLN A 32 11.42 -2.87 3.64
C GLN A 32 11.15 -1.35 3.73
N ASP A 33 11.57 -0.58 2.73
CA ASP A 33 11.38 0.88 2.69
C ASP A 33 9.89 1.25 2.66
N LEU A 34 9.09 0.51 1.90
CA LEU A 34 7.64 0.70 1.84
C LEU A 34 6.96 0.30 3.15
N TRP A 35 7.36 -0.81 3.76
CA TRP A 35 6.87 -1.20 5.09
C TRP A 35 7.15 -0.11 6.13
N LEU A 36 8.38 0.42 6.19
CA LEU A 36 8.72 1.51 7.09
C LEU A 36 7.87 2.76 6.81
N THR A 37 7.57 3.04 5.55
CA THR A 37 6.75 4.18 5.14
C THR A 37 5.30 4.03 5.60
N THR A 38 4.67 2.87 5.39
CA THR A 38 3.29 2.63 5.84
C THR A 38 3.19 2.68 7.37
N GLN A 39 4.19 2.16 8.08
CA GLN A 39 4.25 2.25 9.54
C GLN A 39 4.36 3.70 10.04
N LYS A 40 5.18 4.54 9.38
CA LYS A 40 5.27 5.98 9.70
C LYS A 40 3.94 6.70 9.46
N GLN A 41 3.28 6.42 8.34
CA GLN A 41 1.96 6.99 8.03
C GLN A 41 0.92 6.59 9.07
N LEU A 42 0.90 5.32 9.48
CA LEU A 42 0.00 4.83 10.54
C LEU A 42 0.25 5.57 11.86
N LYS A 43 1.52 5.78 12.23
CA LYS A 43 1.88 6.54 13.43
C LYS A 43 1.37 7.98 13.37
N ILE A 44 1.50 8.66 12.23
CA ILE A 44 0.96 10.02 12.04
C ILE A 44 -0.55 10.03 12.22
N VAL A 45 -1.27 9.08 11.61
CA VAL A 45 -2.73 8.94 11.78
C VAL A 45 -3.10 8.74 13.24
N GLN A 46 -2.34 7.92 13.97
CA GLN A 46 -2.56 7.69 15.40
C GLN A 46 -2.35 8.97 16.22
N LEU A 47 -1.31 9.77 15.92
CA LEU A 47 -1.07 11.05 16.58
C LEU A 47 -2.25 12.00 16.36
N ILE A 48 -2.75 12.12 15.13
CA ILE A 48 -3.95 12.93 14.84
C ILE A 48 -5.16 12.45 15.65
N ARG A 49 -5.34 11.13 15.75
CA ARG A 49 -6.46 10.53 16.49
C ARG A 49 -6.40 10.83 18.00
N ASN A 50 -5.20 10.96 18.55
CA ASN A 50 -5.01 11.29 19.97
C ASN A 50 -5.48 12.71 20.33
N GLU A 51 -5.53 13.63 19.36
CA GLU A 51 -5.98 15.01 19.56
C GLU A 51 -7.52 15.17 19.48
N ILE A 52 -8.23 14.13 19.00
CA ILE A 52 -9.69 14.15 18.83
C ILE A 52 -10.45 14.45 20.14
N PRO A 53 -10.11 13.86 21.30
CA PRO A 53 -10.81 14.14 22.56
C PRO A 53 -10.73 15.61 22.99
N ASP A 54 -9.61 16.28 22.71
CA ASP A 54 -9.35 17.67 23.09
C ASP A 54 -9.94 18.68 22.07
N CYS A 55 -10.46 18.20 20.93
CA CYS A 55 -11.06 19.03 19.92
C CYS A 55 -12.39 19.63 20.40
N LYS A 56 -12.46 20.96 20.51
CA LYS A 56 -13.65 21.69 20.99
C LYS A 56 -14.82 21.67 20.01
N ASP A 57 -14.53 21.62 18.71
CA ASP A 57 -15.53 21.60 17.64
C ASP A 57 -16.01 20.17 17.38
N SER A 58 -17.31 19.93 17.58
CA SER A 58 -17.91 18.60 17.41
C SER A 58 -17.93 18.12 15.96
N ASP A 59 -18.11 19.02 15.00
CA ASP A 59 -18.16 18.65 13.58
C ASP A 59 -16.76 18.29 13.10
N ALA A 60 -15.76 19.10 13.49
CA ALA A 60 -14.36 18.78 13.22
C ALA A 60 -13.95 17.43 13.83
N ARG A 61 -14.41 17.14 15.05
CA ARG A 61 -14.16 15.86 15.73
C ARG A 61 -14.70 14.67 14.94
N ASN A 62 -15.95 14.76 14.47
CA ASN A 62 -16.59 13.71 13.70
C ASN A 62 -15.87 13.46 12.37
N VAL A 63 -15.56 14.54 11.64
CA VAL A 63 -14.82 14.45 10.37
C VAL A 63 -13.43 13.84 10.57
N LEU A 64 -12.70 14.24 11.60
CA LEU A 64 -11.39 13.68 11.94
C LEU A 64 -11.49 12.20 12.32
N HIS A 65 -12.51 11.81 13.08
CA HIS A 65 -12.74 10.41 13.44
C HIS A 65 -12.93 9.53 12.21
N ASP A 66 -13.83 9.91 11.31
CA ASP A 66 -14.14 9.14 10.10
C ASP A 66 -12.96 9.11 9.13
N THR A 67 -12.28 10.24 8.96
CA THR A 67 -11.13 10.36 8.05
C THR A 67 -9.96 9.50 8.55
N THR A 68 -9.64 9.57 9.85
CA THR A 68 -8.54 8.78 10.42
C THR A 68 -8.83 7.27 10.40
N GLU A 69 -10.08 6.87 10.62
CA GLU A 69 -10.50 5.47 10.51
C GLU A 69 -10.36 4.95 9.07
N LEU A 70 -10.79 5.74 8.08
CA LEU A 70 -10.63 5.40 6.67
C LEU A 70 -9.15 5.30 6.28
N LEU A 71 -8.31 6.25 6.71
CA LEU A 71 -6.87 6.25 6.44
C LEU A 71 -6.20 5.02 7.03
N LYS A 72 -6.50 4.67 8.28
CA LYS A 72 -5.97 3.45 8.93
C LYS A 72 -6.28 2.20 8.10
N ARG A 73 -7.53 2.04 7.65
CA ARG A 73 -7.94 0.89 6.83
C ARG A 73 -7.19 0.85 5.50
N ARG A 74 -7.09 1.97 4.80
CA ARG A 74 -6.41 2.05 3.50
C ARG A 74 -4.91 1.77 3.62
N ILE A 75 -4.23 2.33 4.63
CA ILE A 75 -2.80 2.08 4.86
C ILE A 75 -2.55 0.59 5.10
N SER A 76 -3.36 -0.05 5.93
CA SER A 76 -3.26 -1.50 6.18
C SER A 76 -3.49 -2.33 4.91
N GLN A 77 -4.51 -1.97 4.11
CA GLN A 77 -4.78 -2.64 2.83
C GLN A 77 -3.61 -2.49 1.86
N THR A 78 -3.07 -1.28 1.71
CA THR A 78 -1.91 -1.01 0.86
C THR A 78 -0.71 -1.83 1.32
N GLN A 79 -0.44 -1.91 2.63
CA GLN A 79 0.66 -2.71 3.15
C GLN A 79 0.53 -4.19 2.78
N ILE A 80 -0.65 -4.80 2.96
CA ILE A 80 -0.92 -6.20 2.61
C ILE A 80 -0.68 -6.45 1.12
N ILE A 81 -1.21 -5.58 0.25
CA ILE A 81 -1.07 -5.71 -1.20
C ILE A 81 0.41 -5.62 -1.61
N LEU A 82 1.15 -4.67 -1.06
CA LEU A 82 2.56 -4.48 -1.37
C LEU A 82 3.41 -5.66 -0.90
N GLU A 83 3.27 -6.07 0.36
CA GLU A 83 3.99 -7.23 0.91
C GLU A 83 3.75 -8.49 0.07
N GLY A 84 2.49 -8.81 -0.23
CA GLY A 84 2.15 -9.97 -1.04
C GLY A 84 2.72 -9.91 -2.46
N THR A 85 2.69 -8.73 -3.08
CA THR A 85 3.23 -8.54 -4.44
C THR A 85 4.74 -8.71 -4.49
N PHE A 86 5.47 -8.13 -3.52
CA PHE A 86 6.91 -8.29 -3.43
C PHE A 86 7.32 -9.72 -3.08
N ASP A 87 6.64 -10.35 -2.12
CA ASP A 87 6.91 -11.72 -1.71
C ASP A 87 6.74 -12.70 -2.88
N HIS A 88 5.69 -12.51 -3.69
CA HIS A 88 5.48 -13.28 -4.90
C HIS A 88 6.64 -13.14 -5.90
N SER A 89 7.06 -11.91 -6.21
CA SER A 89 8.14 -11.66 -7.17
C SER A 89 9.50 -12.16 -6.70
N ILE A 90 9.80 -12.01 -5.41
CA ILE A 90 11.01 -12.54 -4.77
C ILE A 90 11.04 -14.07 -4.86
N GLN A 91 9.93 -14.75 -4.54
CA GLN A 91 9.83 -16.20 -4.65
C GLN A 91 10.02 -16.70 -6.09
N LEU A 92 9.49 -15.97 -7.08
CA LEU A 92 9.68 -16.30 -8.48
C LEU A 92 11.15 -16.18 -8.93
N ASP A 93 11.86 -15.13 -8.51
CA ASP A 93 13.30 -15.01 -8.78
C ASP A 93 14.08 -16.17 -8.16
N LYS A 94 13.81 -16.50 -6.89
CA LYS A 94 14.43 -17.65 -6.21
C LYS A 94 14.22 -18.97 -6.98
N LYS A 95 12.98 -19.22 -7.44
CA LYS A 95 12.68 -20.40 -8.27
C LYS A 95 13.44 -20.40 -9.60
N ARG A 96 13.60 -19.25 -10.26
CA ARG A 96 14.36 -19.12 -11.52
C ARG A 96 15.85 -19.40 -11.32
N ARG A 97 16.46 -18.84 -10.27
CA ARG A 97 17.88 -19.07 -9.94
C ARG A 97 18.16 -20.56 -9.67
N LEU A 98 17.30 -21.24 -8.91
CA LEU A 98 17.44 -22.67 -8.63
C LEU A 98 17.34 -23.54 -9.89
N LYS A 99 16.49 -23.19 -10.85
CA LYS A 99 16.40 -23.92 -12.14
C LYS A 99 17.68 -23.79 -12.96
N LYS A 100 18.30 -22.59 -12.99
CA LYS A 100 19.54 -22.34 -13.71
C LYS A 100 20.76 -23.06 -13.13
N GLN A 101 20.76 -23.37 -11.84
CA GLN A 101 21.85 -24.11 -11.18
C GLN A 101 21.77 -25.63 -11.39
N LYS A 102 20.64 -26.15 -11.89
CA LYS A 102 20.41 -27.58 -12.15
C LYS A 102 20.58 -27.95 -13.63
N GLN A 103 20.92 -26.98 -14.47
CA GLN A 103 21.32 -27.14 -15.88
C GLN A 103 22.83 -27.02 -15.97
#